data_AF-A0A658NZN0-F1
#
_entry.id   AF-A0A658NZN0-F1
#
_cell.length_a   1.000
_cell.length_b   1.000
_cell.length_c   1.000
_cell.angle_alpha   90.00
_cell.angle_beta   90.00
_cell.angle_gamma   90.00
#
_symmetry.space_group_name_H-M   'P 1'
#
loop_
_entity.id
_entity.type
_entity.pdbx_description
1 polymer ?
#
loop_
_entity_poly.entity_id
_entity_poly.type
_entity_poly.pdbx_seq_one_letter_code
_entity_poly.pdbx_strand_id
1 'polypeptide(L)'
;PHIGNVGVNAEDIETVTPAARGCIFREPITAPANWRAGGHLDGWLRTNHLVALTGIDTRRLAKRIRDGGAPKGALIHAPGDDIDIKALQFM
;
A
#
# COMPACT_ATOMS: atom_id res chain seq x y z
N PRO A 1 2.49 0.32 -13.57
CA PRO A 1 1.44 1.02 -12.79
C PRO A 1 0.56 0.07 -11.98
N HIS A 2 0.20 -1.07 -12.57
CA HIS A 2 -0.62 -2.11 -11.95
C HIS A 2 0.17 -2.92 -10.93
N ILE A 3 -0.38 -3.02 -9.72
CA ILE A 3 0.15 -3.83 -8.62
C ILE A 3 -0.97 -4.77 -8.17
N GLY A 4 -0.66 -6.06 -8.02
CA GLY A 4 -1.64 -7.11 -7.69
C GLY A 4 -2.04 -8.05 -8.84
N ASN A 5 -1.47 -7.87 -10.04
CA ASN A 5 -1.81 -8.69 -11.22
C ASN A 5 -1.59 -10.20 -11.04
N VAL A 6 -0.66 -10.59 -10.18
CA VAL A 6 -0.35 -12.01 -9.90
C VAL A 6 -0.95 -12.51 -8.58
N GLY A 7 -1.69 -11.64 -7.88
CA GLY A 7 -2.23 -11.94 -6.56
C GLY A 7 -1.12 -12.08 -5.53
N VAL A 8 -1.33 -12.98 -4.59
CA VAL A 8 -0.36 -13.36 -3.55
C VAL A 8 -0.27 -14.88 -3.46
N ASN A 9 0.84 -15.39 -2.91
CA ASN A 9 1.01 -16.80 -2.54
C ASN A 9 1.91 -16.90 -1.30
N ALA A 10 2.02 -18.10 -0.72
CA ALA A 10 2.86 -18.35 0.45
C ALA A 10 4.35 -18.55 0.10
N GLU A 11 4.64 -18.90 -1.15
CA GLU A 11 6.00 -19.23 -1.63
C GLU A 11 6.88 -17.97 -1.77
N ASP A 12 6.27 -16.83 -2.11
CA ASP A 12 6.95 -15.56 -2.36
C ASP A 12 6.98 -14.66 -1.08
N ILE A 13 6.73 -15.24 0.10
CA ILE A 13 6.79 -14.52 1.39
C ILE A 13 8.20 -14.56 1.95
N GLU A 14 8.88 -13.42 1.88
CA GLU A 14 10.27 -13.24 2.37
C GLU A 14 10.37 -13.10 3.89
N THR A 15 9.31 -12.64 4.56
CA THR A 15 9.28 -12.41 6.01
C THR A 15 7.92 -12.73 6.59
N VAL A 16 7.88 -13.23 7.83
CA VAL A 16 6.63 -13.54 8.54
C VAL A 16 5.77 -12.29 8.75
N THR A 17 6.42 -11.17 9.08
CA THR A 17 5.74 -9.87 9.26
C THR A 17 6.15 -8.94 8.13
N PRO A 18 5.21 -8.33 7.39
CA PRO A 18 5.54 -7.33 6.39
C PRO A 18 6.30 -6.15 7.00
N ALA A 19 7.43 -5.78 6.40
CA ALA A 19 8.22 -4.63 6.86
C ALA A 19 7.59 -3.28 6.46
N ALA A 20 6.74 -3.28 5.42
CA ALA A 20 6.03 -2.09 4.99
C ALA A 20 4.93 -1.73 6.00
N ARG A 21 4.76 -0.43 6.27
CA ARG A 21 3.63 0.09 7.09
C ARG A 21 2.36 0.37 6.29
N GLY A 22 2.46 0.31 4.96
CA GLY A 22 1.37 0.58 4.04
C GLY A 22 1.85 0.71 2.61
N CYS A 23 0.93 0.88 1.67
CA CYS A 23 1.24 0.90 0.24
C CYS A 23 0.53 2.03 -0.52
N ILE A 24 1.14 2.51 -1.60
CA ILE A 24 0.54 3.50 -2.50
C ILE A 24 0.72 3.03 -3.94
N PHE A 25 -0.40 2.90 -4.66
CA PHE A 25 -0.47 2.38 -6.02
C PHE A 25 -1.07 3.41 -6.97
N ARG A 26 -0.71 3.27 -8.25
CA ARG A 26 -1.26 4.11 -9.31
C ARG A 26 -2.62 3.63 -9.76
N GLU A 27 -2.71 2.37 -10.15
CA GLU A 27 -3.94 1.79 -10.69
C GLU A 27 -4.71 1.04 -9.60
N PRO A 28 -6.03 0.86 -9.77
CA PRO A 28 -6.81 -0.04 -8.92
C PRO A 28 -6.23 -1.46 -8.92
N ILE A 29 -6.40 -2.16 -7.79
CA ILE A 29 -6.07 -3.58 -7.71
C ILE A 29 -7.09 -4.35 -8.54
N THR A 30 -6.61 -5.18 -9.46
CA THR A 30 -7.46 -6.02 -10.31
C THR A 30 -7.49 -7.45 -9.78
N ALA A 31 -8.45 -8.24 -10.27
CA ALA A 31 -8.42 -9.68 -10.08
C ALA A 31 -7.07 -10.26 -10.58
N PRO A 32 -6.46 -11.20 -9.85
CA PRO A 32 -5.19 -11.78 -10.24
C PRO A 32 -5.37 -12.74 -11.42
N ALA A 33 -4.39 -12.76 -12.32
CA ALA A 33 -4.33 -13.63 -13.49
C ALA A 33 -2.98 -14.37 -13.51
N ASN A 34 -2.79 -15.29 -12.56
CA ASN A 34 -1.60 -16.12 -12.46
C ASN A 34 -1.96 -17.50 -11.88
N TRP A 35 -1.38 -18.56 -12.43
CA TRP A 35 -1.59 -19.94 -11.98
C TRP A 35 -1.07 -20.19 -10.56
N ARG A 36 -0.09 -19.41 -10.09
CA ARG A 36 0.44 -19.42 -8.72
C ARG A 36 -0.38 -18.57 -7.75
N ALA A 37 -1.44 -17.88 -8.19
CA ALA A 37 -2.21 -17.02 -7.32
C ALA A 37 -2.96 -17.84 -6.26
N GLY A 38 -2.51 -17.75 -5.01
CA GLY A 38 -3.19 -18.34 -3.84
C GLY A 38 -4.24 -17.41 -3.22
N GLY A 39 -4.28 -16.14 -3.62
CA GLY A 39 -5.26 -15.18 -3.12
C GLY A 39 -5.18 -13.79 -3.79
N HIS A 40 -6.14 -12.94 -3.44
CA HIS A 40 -6.22 -11.56 -3.92
C HIS A 40 -5.36 -10.63 -3.06
N LEU A 41 -4.68 -9.66 -3.69
CA LEU A 41 -3.80 -8.72 -2.98
C LEU A 41 -4.55 -7.89 -1.92
N ASP A 42 -5.76 -7.40 -2.22
CA ASP A 42 -6.61 -6.69 -1.23
C ASP A 42 -6.87 -7.54 0.02
N GLY A 43 -7.17 -8.83 -0.14
CA GLY A 43 -7.38 -9.74 0.99
C GLY A 43 -6.12 -9.90 1.82
N TRP A 44 -4.98 -10.08 1.17
CA TRP A 44 -3.69 -10.19 1.85
C TRP A 44 -3.32 -8.92 2.63
N LEU A 45 -3.56 -7.73 2.06
CA LEU A 45 -3.35 -6.45 2.74
C LEU A 45 -4.21 -6.35 4.00
N ARG A 46 -5.49 -6.74 3.93
CA ARG A 46 -6.41 -6.75 5.08
C ARG A 46 -5.95 -7.72 6.18
N THR A 47 -5.58 -8.94 5.82
CA THR A 47 -5.08 -9.95 6.77
C THR A 47 -3.82 -9.48 7.50
N ASN A 48 -2.98 -8.70 6.83
CA ASN A 48 -1.75 -8.14 7.42
C ASN A 48 -1.93 -6.75 8.05
N HIS A 49 -3.17 -6.26 8.16
CA HIS A 49 -3.48 -4.93 8.70
C HIS A 49 -2.72 -3.78 8.00
N LEU A 50 -2.51 -3.89 6.69
CA LEU A 50 -1.82 -2.89 5.87
C LEU A 50 -2.81 -2.00 5.12
N VAL A 51 -2.69 -0.69 5.32
CA VAL A 51 -3.45 0.30 4.55
C VAL A 51 -2.81 0.49 3.18
N ALA A 52 -3.63 0.55 2.13
CA ALA A 52 -3.19 0.88 0.78
C ALA A 52 -4.06 1.96 0.14
N LEU A 53 -3.46 2.86 -0.64
CA LEU A 53 -4.15 3.83 -1.49
C LEU A 53 -3.93 3.52 -2.97
N THR A 54 -4.97 3.64 -3.78
CA THR A 54 -4.90 3.52 -5.25
C THR A 54 -5.29 4.85 -5.91
N GLY A 55 -5.04 5.00 -7.21
CA GLY A 55 -5.39 6.23 -7.95
C GLY A 55 -4.41 7.38 -7.78
N ILE A 56 -3.28 7.17 -7.08
CA ILE A 56 -2.30 8.23 -6.83
C ILE A 56 -1.32 8.33 -8.00
N ASP A 57 -0.95 9.55 -8.40
CA ASP A 57 0.17 9.75 -9.32
C ASP A 57 1.50 9.43 -8.62
N THR A 58 1.86 8.14 -8.62
CA THR A 58 3.09 7.64 -8.02
C THR A 58 4.34 8.17 -8.72
N ARG A 59 4.26 8.59 -9.98
CA ARG A 59 5.39 9.19 -10.71
C ARG A 59 5.67 10.60 -10.18
N ARG A 60 4.64 11.42 -9.97
CA ARG A 60 4.77 12.72 -9.30
C ARG A 60 5.27 12.57 -7.86
N LEU A 61 4.75 11.59 -7.12
CA LEU A 61 5.22 11.29 -5.76
C LEU A 61 6.70 10.88 -5.74
N ALA A 62 7.11 9.95 -6.59
CA ALA A 62 8.50 9.51 -6.69
C ALA A 62 9.44 10.65 -7.09
N LYS A 63 9.01 11.54 -8.01
CA LYS A 63 9.76 12.75 -8.35
C LYS A 63 9.95 13.66 -7.14
N ARG A 64 8.88 13.94 -6.38
CA ARG A 64 8.95 14.75 -5.16
C ARG A 64 9.95 14.18 -4.14
N ILE A 65 9.92 12.87 -3.92
CA ILE A 65 10.83 12.19 -2.97
C ILE A 65 12.27 12.24 -3.45
N ARG A 66 12.50 12.04 -4.75
CA ARG A 66 13.85 12.11 -5.34
C ARG A 66 14.46 13.50 -5.21
N ASP A 67 13.68 14.53 -5.53
CA ASP A 67 14.19 15.90 -5.62
C ASP A 67 14.24 16.58 -4.22
N GLY A 68 13.34 16.19 -3.30
CA GLY A 68 13.19 16.82 -1.99
C GLY A 68 13.56 15.95 -0.78
N GLY A 69 14.02 14.73 -0.99
CA GLY A 69 14.28 13.75 0.08
C GLY A 69 13.03 13.03 0.58
N ALA A 70 13.22 11.99 1.39
CA ALA A 70 12.14 11.17 1.92
C ALA A 70 11.35 11.93 3.00
N PRO A 71 10.05 12.24 2.76
CA PRO A 71 9.22 12.88 3.76
C PRO A 71 8.79 11.87 4.82
N LYS A 72 8.47 12.36 6.03
CA LYS A 72 7.57 11.64 6.92
C LYS A 72 6.16 11.71 6.34
N GLY A 73 5.45 10.58 6.31
CA GLY A 73 4.10 10.50 5.78
C GLY A 73 3.24 9.55 6.61
N ALA A 74 1.94 9.85 6.68
CA ALA A 74 0.93 9.02 7.30
C ALA A 74 -0.09 8.59 6.25
N LEU A 75 -0.58 7.35 6.36
CA LEU A 75 -1.63 6.79 5.52
C LEU A 75 -2.81 6.43 6.42
N ILE A 76 -3.99 6.99 6.13
CA ILE A 76 -5.13 6.94 7.04
C ILE A 76 -6.39 6.60 6.27
N HIS A 77 -7.15 5.67 6.83
CA HIS A 77 -8.52 5.40 6.42
C HIS A 77 -9.43 5.73 7.60
N ALA A 78 -10.10 6.88 7.54
CA ALA A 78 -10.99 7.40 8.58
C ALA A 78 -12.30 7.86 7.95
N PRO A 79 -13.21 6.94 7.58
CA PRO A 79 -14.48 7.31 6.97
C PRO A 79 -15.42 7.93 8.02
N GLY A 80 -15.54 9.26 8.01
CA GLY A 80 -16.51 9.99 8.85
C GLY A 80 -15.98 10.52 10.17
N ASP A 81 -14.69 10.34 10.46
CA ASP A 81 -14.05 10.85 11.68
C ASP A 81 -13.19 12.09 11.38
N ASP A 82 -13.10 13.00 12.35
CA ASP A 82 -12.14 14.11 12.31
C ASP A 82 -10.72 13.58 12.50
N ILE A 83 -9.87 13.79 11.50
CA ILE A 83 -8.47 13.38 11.54
C ILE A 83 -7.67 14.40 12.35
N ASP A 84 -7.18 14.01 13.53
CA ASP A 84 -6.26 14.84 14.31
C ASP A 84 -4.86 14.87 13.65
N ILE A 85 -4.63 15.90 12.83
CA ILE A 85 -3.37 16.12 12.12
C ILE A 85 -2.20 16.32 13.09
N LYS A 86 -2.43 16.90 14.29
CA LYS A 86 -1.37 17.16 15.25
C LYS A 86 -0.88 15.88 15.89
N ALA A 87 -1.78 14.96 16.24
CA ALA A 87 -1.40 13.65 16.77
C ALA A 87 -0.50 12.85 15.80
N LEU A 88 -0.72 13.00 14.50
CA LEU A 88 0.02 12.29 13.45
C LEU A 88 1.46 12.78 13.24
N GLN A 89 1.79 14.00 13.68
CA GLN A 89 3.14 14.54 13.51
C GLN A 89 4.16 13.93 14.49
N PHE A 90 3.67 13.24 15.53
CA PHE A 90 4.49 12.68 16.60
C PHE A 90 4.60 11.13 16.58
N MET A 91 3.98 10.45 15.60
CA MET A 91 4.13 9.00 15.33
C MET A 91 5.25 8.71 14.30
#